data_AF-A0A1V2AYJ2-F1
#
_entry.id   AF-A0A1V2AYJ2-F1
#
_cell.length_a   1.000
_cell.length_b   1.000
_cell.length_c   1.000
_cell.angle_alpha   90.00
_cell.angle_beta   90.00
_cell.angle_gamma   90.00
#
_symmetry.space_group_name_H-M   'P 1'
#
loop_
_entity.id
_entity.type
_entity.pdbx_description
1 polymer ?
#
loop_
_entity_poly.entity_id
_entity_poly.type
_entity_poly.pdbx_seq_one_letter_code
_entity_poly.pdbx_strand_id
1 'polypeptide(L)'
;MKSGSYLGFGQVNLGLGEVAVRVTVFCENKQSKGSRLEFRINSPKGKKSRRIGTLKIPYTGDTTYALKMTGNSKYSFGVHDLYLVARGSQFSITAISFETDY
;
A
#
# COMPACT_ATOMS: atom_id res chain seq x y z
N MET A 1 3.69 8.10 -8.53
CA MET A 1 2.35 8.10 -7.90
C MET A 1 1.99 9.51 -7.43
N LYS A 2 0.93 10.10 -8.00
CA LYS A 2 0.37 11.39 -7.53
C LYS A 2 -0.75 11.14 -6.50
N SER A 3 -1.07 12.11 -5.66
CA SER A 3 -2.19 11.99 -4.71
C SER A 3 -3.48 11.60 -5.44
N GLY A 4 -4.17 10.57 -4.95
CA GLY A 4 -5.41 10.04 -5.54
C GLY A 4 -5.21 9.00 -6.64
N SER A 5 -3.98 8.84 -7.17
CA SER A 5 -3.66 7.70 -8.03
C SER A 5 -3.63 6.40 -7.25
N TYR A 6 -3.93 5.29 -7.94
CA TYR A 6 -3.95 3.98 -7.33
C TYR A 6 -3.44 2.90 -8.29
N LEU A 7 -2.92 1.83 -7.72
CA LEU A 7 -2.71 0.56 -8.40
C LEU A 7 -3.77 -0.43 -7.92
N GLY A 8 -4.33 -1.22 -8.83
CA GLY A 8 -5.34 -2.23 -8.52
C GLY A 8 -4.84 -3.63 -8.88
N PHE A 9 -5.08 -4.58 -7.99
CA PHE A 9 -4.77 -6.00 -8.14
C PHE A 9 -6.07 -6.77 -7.90
N GLY A 10 -6.58 -7.43 -8.94
CA GLY A 10 -7.83 -8.18 -8.84
C GLY A 10 -7.63 -9.53 -8.16
N GLN A 11 -8.66 -9.99 -7.44
CA GLN A 11 -8.72 -11.36 -6.89
C GLN A 11 -7.49 -11.79 -6.07
N VAL A 12 -6.94 -10.87 -5.27
CA VAL A 12 -5.82 -11.17 -4.36
C VAL A 12 -6.35 -12.00 -3.19
N ASN A 13 -5.78 -13.18 -3.00
CA ASN A 13 -6.06 -14.02 -1.84
C ASN A 13 -5.21 -13.55 -0.64
N LEU A 14 -5.84 -13.01 0.38
CA LEU A 14 -5.20 -12.54 1.62
C LEU A 14 -5.15 -13.65 2.69
N GLY A 15 -5.60 -14.87 2.37
CA GLY A 15 -5.57 -16.02 3.26
C GLY A 15 -6.38 -15.77 4.54
N LEU A 16 -5.78 -16.08 5.69
CA LEU A 16 -6.34 -15.82 7.02
C LEU A 16 -5.91 -14.47 7.63
N GLY A 17 -5.27 -13.59 6.84
CA GLY A 17 -4.70 -12.34 7.35
C GLY A 17 -3.18 -12.31 7.49
N GLU A 18 -2.50 -13.36 7.04
CA GLU A 18 -1.04 -13.55 7.17
C GLU A 18 -0.27 -12.99 5.96
N VAL A 19 -0.97 -12.47 4.95
CA VAL A 19 -0.33 -11.87 3.78
C VAL A 19 0.16 -10.47 4.12
N ALA A 20 1.48 -10.30 4.08
CA ALA A 20 2.15 -9.02 4.12
C ALA A 20 2.42 -8.52 2.70
N VAL A 21 2.32 -7.21 2.50
CA VAL A 21 2.67 -6.57 1.23
C VAL A 21 3.91 -5.72 1.45
N ARG A 22 5.01 -6.08 0.78
CA ARG A 22 6.22 -5.26 0.75
C ARG A 22 6.18 -4.36 -0.48
N VAL A 23 6.44 -3.09 -0.25
CA VAL A 23 6.48 -2.06 -1.30
C VAL A 23 7.81 -1.34 -1.21
N THR A 24 8.54 -1.32 -2.32
CA THR A 24 9.78 -0.56 -2.43
C THR A 24 9.47 0.80 -3.05
N VAL A 25 9.84 1.87 -2.36
CA VAL A 25 9.46 3.24 -2.71
C VAL A 25 10.67 4.14 -2.86
N PHE A 26 10.49 5.19 -3.68
CA PHE A 26 11.46 6.24 -3.92
C PHE A 26 10.77 7.60 -3.79
N CYS A 27 11.33 8.50 -2.96
CA CYS A 27 10.78 9.82 -2.70
C CYS A 27 11.89 10.86 -2.47
N GLU A 28 12.15 11.68 -3.48
CA GLU A 28 13.11 12.80 -3.44
C GLU A 28 12.55 14.07 -2.76
N ASN A 29 11.25 14.12 -2.49
CA ASN A 29 10.66 15.32 -1.90
C ASN A 29 10.96 15.38 -0.38
N LYS A 30 11.92 16.22 0.02
CA LYS A 30 12.25 16.48 1.45
C LYS A 30 11.07 17.03 2.26
N GLN A 31 10.07 17.62 1.61
CA GLN A 31 8.85 18.13 2.21
C GLN A 31 7.67 17.14 2.07
N SER A 32 7.92 15.83 2.02
CA SER A 32 6.89 14.77 1.88
C SER A 32 5.93 14.62 3.07
N LYS A 33 5.65 15.70 3.83
CA LYS A 33 4.75 15.71 4.98
C LYS A 33 3.38 15.12 4.62
N GLY A 34 3.04 13.99 5.25
CA GLY A 34 1.77 13.31 5.07
C GLY A 34 1.69 12.32 3.90
N SER A 35 2.81 12.06 3.21
CA SER A 35 2.86 11.08 2.13
C SER A 35 2.63 9.68 2.68
N ARG A 36 1.66 8.98 2.11
CA ARG A 36 1.28 7.65 2.56
C ARG A 36 0.68 6.81 1.44
N LEU A 37 0.82 5.51 1.58
CA LEU A 37 0.19 4.51 0.73
C LEU A 37 -0.87 3.78 1.56
N GLU A 38 -2.13 3.96 1.17
CA GLU A 38 -3.26 3.26 1.81
C GLU A 38 -3.54 1.96 1.07
N PHE A 39 -3.68 0.87 1.82
CA PHE A 39 -4.10 -0.42 1.29
C PHE A 39 -5.58 -0.57 1.52
N ARG A 40 -6.32 -0.78 0.44
CA ARG A 40 -7.78 -0.80 0.43
C ARG A 40 -8.30 -2.02 -0.30
N ILE A 41 -9.35 -2.64 0.21
CA ILE A 41 -10.02 -3.78 -0.44
C ILE A 41 -11.35 -3.37 -1.05
N ASN A 42 -11.79 -4.13 -2.06
CA ASN A 42 -13.04 -4.04 -2.82
C ASN A 42 -13.21 -2.77 -3.68
N SER A 43 -12.65 -1.63 -3.28
CA SER A 43 -12.67 -0.39 -4.05
C SER A 43 -11.55 0.56 -3.61
N PRO A 44 -10.98 1.40 -4.50
CA PRO A 44 -10.01 2.42 -4.13
C PRO A 44 -10.64 3.62 -3.40
N LYS A 45 -11.95 3.86 -3.56
CA LYS A 45 -12.68 5.00 -2.95
C LYS A 45 -14.16 4.71 -2.72
N GLY A 46 -14.84 5.58 -1.96
CA GLY A 46 -16.29 5.49 -1.71
C GLY A 46 -16.69 4.46 -0.64
N LYS A 47 -18.00 4.21 -0.52
CA LYS A 47 -18.59 3.43 0.59
C LYS A 47 -18.13 1.96 0.64
N LYS A 48 -17.86 1.34 -0.51
CA LYS A 48 -17.35 -0.04 -0.60
C LYS A 48 -15.86 -0.15 -0.30
N SER A 49 -15.15 0.97 -0.22
CA SER A 49 -13.71 0.97 0.01
C SER A 49 -13.40 0.80 1.49
N ARG A 50 -12.69 -0.28 1.82
CA ARG A 50 -12.26 -0.55 3.19
C ARG A 50 -10.74 -0.50 3.28
N ARG A 51 -10.21 0.36 4.15
CA ARG A 51 -8.76 0.48 4.39
C ARG A 51 -8.30 -0.59 5.37
N ILE A 52 -7.37 -1.43 4.95
CA ILE A 52 -6.82 -2.54 5.74
C ILE A 52 -5.42 -2.25 6.30
N GLY A 53 -4.75 -1.24 5.76
CA GLY A 53 -3.40 -0.86 6.18
C GLY A 53 -2.99 0.51 5.63
N THR A 54 -1.90 1.05 6.17
CA THR A 54 -1.31 2.30 5.69
C THR A 54 0.19 2.28 5.93
N LEU A 55 0.97 2.61 4.90
CA LEU A 55 2.40 2.85 5.02
C LEU A 55 2.68 4.34 4.90
N LYS A 56 3.46 4.89 5.83
CA LYS A 56 4.02 6.23 5.68
C LYS A 56 5.17 6.14 4.68
N ILE A 57 5.21 7.07 3.73
CA ILE A 57 6.29 7.15 2.75
C ILE A 57 7.30 8.18 3.25
N PRO A 58 8.49 7.74 3.73
CA PRO A 58 9.53 8.67 4.14
C PRO A 58 10.22 9.30 2.93
N TYR A 59 10.94 10.39 3.17
CA TYR A 59 11.96 10.84 2.23
C TYR A 59 13.06 9.79 2.14
N THR A 60 13.40 9.36 0.93
CA THR A 60 14.43 8.32 0.69
C THR A 60 15.69 8.90 0.04
N GLY A 61 15.69 10.20 -0.29
CA GLY A 61 16.77 10.84 -1.05
C GLY A 61 16.98 10.12 -2.38
N ASP A 62 18.22 9.73 -2.65
CA ASP A 62 18.63 9.07 -3.89
C ASP A 62 18.59 7.53 -3.78
N THR A 63 17.95 6.99 -2.74
CA THR A 63 17.86 5.55 -2.48
C THR A 63 16.41 5.07 -2.45
N THR A 64 16.21 3.75 -2.48
CA THR A 64 14.88 3.14 -2.35
C THR A 64 14.71 2.45 -1.00
N TYR A 65 13.56 2.61 -0.35
CA TYR A 65 13.24 1.91 0.91
C TYR A 65 12.17 0.85 0.71
N ALA A 66 12.41 -0.35 1.26
CA ALA A 66 11.43 -1.42 1.32
C ALA A 66 10.58 -1.28 2.59
N LEU A 67 9.28 -1.03 2.41
CA LEU A 67 8.31 -0.87 3.49
C LEU A 67 7.37 -2.06 3.47
N LYS A 68 7.24 -2.76 4.61
CA LYS A 68 6.34 -3.91 4.77
C LYS A 68 5.06 -3.47 5.46
N MET A 69 3.92 -3.74 4.83
CA MET A 69 2.60 -3.61 5.44
C MET A 69 2.13 -4.99 5.86
N THR A 70 1.90 -5.17 7.15
CA THR A 70 1.19 -6.35 7.67
C THR A 70 -0.29 -6.00 7.74
N GLY A 71 -1.13 -6.80 7.07
CA GLY A 71 -2.57 -6.58 7.05
C GLY A 71 -3.16 -6.56 8.45
N ASN A 72 -4.19 -5.74 8.68
CA ASN A 72 -4.97 -5.85 9.90
C ASN A 72 -5.81 -7.14 9.84
N SER A 73 -5.52 -8.10 10.72
CA SER A 73 -6.15 -9.42 10.76
C SER A 73 -7.68 -9.38 10.80
N LYS A 74 -8.29 -8.30 11.29
CA LYS A 74 -9.75 -8.13 11.34
C LYS A 74 -10.42 -7.99 9.96
N TYR A 75 -9.68 -7.60 8.92
CA TYR A 75 -10.26 -7.27 7.61
C TYR A 75 -9.48 -7.84 6.42
N SER A 76 -8.42 -8.60 6.66
CA SER A 76 -7.47 -9.03 5.63
C SER A 76 -7.62 -10.52 5.31
N PHE A 77 -8.84 -11.06 5.24
CA PHE A 77 -9.06 -12.49 4.99
C PHE A 77 -9.83 -12.73 3.71
N GLY A 78 -9.60 -13.88 3.06
CA GLY A 78 -10.28 -14.28 1.83
C GLY A 78 -9.78 -13.55 0.58
N VAL A 79 -10.57 -13.63 -0.50
CA VAL A 79 -10.21 -13.11 -1.82
C VAL A 79 -10.85 -11.74 -2.03
N HIS A 80 -10.02 -10.74 -2.36
CA HIS A 80 -10.44 -9.36 -2.56
C HIS A 80 -9.68 -8.68 -3.69
N ASP A 81 -10.31 -7.70 -4.33
CA ASP A 81 -9.56 -6.74 -5.14
C ASP A 81 -8.81 -5.78 -4.21
N LEU A 82 -7.48 -5.74 -4.34
CA LEU A 82 -6.59 -4.92 -3.53
C LEU A 82 -6.18 -3.66 -4.29
N TYR A 83 -6.25 -2.53 -3.61
CA TYR A 83 -5.91 -1.21 -4.14
C TYR A 83 -4.86 -0.53 -3.26
N LEU A 84 -3.78 -0.08 -3.90
CA LEU A 84 -2.71 0.70 -3.28
C LEU A 84 -2.92 2.17 -3.67
N VAL A 85 -3.48 2.97 -2.76
CA VAL A 85 -3.91 4.34 -3.04
C VAL A 85 -2.89 5.33 -2.47
N ALA A 86 -2.29 6.12 -3.35
CA ALA A 86 -1.32 7.15 -2.98
C ALA A 86 -2.01 8.40 -2.44
N ARG A 87 -1.46 8.97 -1.37
CA ARG A 87 -1.91 10.21 -0.73
C ARG A 87 -0.70 11.08 -0.39
N GLY A 88 -0.90 12.39 -0.40
CA GLY A 88 0.14 13.37 -0.05
C GLY A 88 1.05 13.69 -1.23
N SER A 89 2.34 13.89 -0.96
CA SER A 89 3.32 14.27 -1.99
C SER A 89 3.57 13.13 -2.98
N GLN A 90 4.12 13.50 -4.13
CA GLN A 90 4.48 12.53 -5.17
C GLN A 90 5.66 11.66 -4.72
N PHE A 91 5.53 10.35 -4.95
CA PHE A 91 6.59 9.35 -4.77
C PHE A 91 6.47 8.29 -5.86
N SER A 92 7.51 7.50 -6.06
CA SER A 92 7.53 6.37 -7.00
C SER A 92 7.48 5.05 -6.24
N ILE A 93 6.84 4.06 -6.84
CA ILE A 93 6.91 2.66 -6.39
C ILE A 93 7.77 1.94 -7.42
N THR A 94 8.84 1.28 -6.97
CA THR A 94 9.79 0.58 -7.84
C THR A 94 9.56 -0.92 -7.85
N ALA A 95 9.05 -1.50 -6.76
CA ALA A 95 8.71 -2.92 -6.68
C ALA A 95 7.58 -3.17 -5.67
N ILE A 96 6.81 -4.23 -5.89
CA ILE A 96 5.78 -4.74 -4.98
C ILE A 96 5.93 -6.26 -4.90
N SER A 97 5.93 -6.81 -3.70
CA SER A 97 5.88 -8.25 -3.44
C SER A 97 4.83 -8.60 -2.39
N PHE A 98 4.19 -9.74 -2.57
CA PHE A 98 3.32 -10.35 -1.58
C PHE A 98 4.14 -11.43 -0.85
N GLU A 99 4.17 -11.33 0.46
CA GLU A 99 4.92 -12.21 1.35
C GLU A 99 3.93 -12.88 2.30
N THR A 100 4.02 -14.19 2.46
CA THR A 100 3.39 -14.90 3.57
C THR A 100 4.32 -14.79 4.78
N ASP A 101 3.86 -14.18 5.88
CA ASP A 101 4.53 -14.36 7.16
C ASP A 101 4.25 -15.80 7.62
N TYR A 102 5.24 -16.69 7.48
CA TYR A 102 5.27 -18.01 8.10
C TYR A 102 5.98 -17.94 9.45
#